data_AF-A0A3N0I4Y2-F1
#
_entry.id   AF-A0A3N0I4Y2-F1
#
_cell.length_a   1.000
_cell.length_b   1.000
_cell.length_c   1.000
_cell.angle_alpha   90.00
_cell.angle_beta   90.00
_cell.angle_gamma   90.00
#
_symmetry.space_group_name_H-M   'P 1'
#
loop_
_entity.id
_entity.type
_entity.pdbx_description
1 polymer ?
#
loop_
_entity_poly.entity_id
_entity_poly.type
_entity_poly.pdbx_seq_one_letter_code
_entity_poly.pdbx_strand_id
1 'polypeptide(L)'
;MTPDIRLNGASVAGMGWLRETISFPVPQSQTNTIVVPGRNSPIRYTEALGRVSYQPRSFSLTFSMLGTRTKYDQMIAEIANRYAGQLVKVSTSEEPELYAIGTLEITSEYDPISGKGQLVIASEDADSYRYHIDETVVNLTGSGTLIIENDFMPVVPVITTTAETALSWSIGSDTFRKSLSAGTWTLPEFELQAGRNTVTIKGTGTTTFRFREGRL
;
A
#
# COMPACT_ATOMS: atom_id res chain seq x y z
N MET A 1 10.38 -15.69 -17.36
CA MET A 1 10.08 -14.24 -17.29
C MET A 1 11.22 -13.60 -16.53
N THR A 2 11.90 -12.60 -17.11
CA THR A 2 12.98 -11.89 -16.40
C THR A 2 12.35 -11.03 -15.31
N PRO A 3 12.73 -11.18 -14.04
CA PRO A 3 12.17 -10.37 -12.97
C PRO A 3 12.48 -8.88 -13.19
N ASP A 4 11.48 -8.03 -13.05
CA ASP A 4 11.57 -6.59 -13.33
C ASP A 4 10.94 -5.78 -12.19
N ILE A 5 11.36 -4.52 -12.09
CA ILE A 5 10.79 -3.54 -11.17
C ILE A 5 10.27 -2.39 -12.01
N ARG A 6 9.08 -1.92 -11.67
CA ARG A 6 8.49 -0.76 -12.33
C ARG A 6 8.36 0.41 -11.36
N LEU A 7 8.80 1.58 -11.82
CA LEU A 7 8.70 2.86 -11.12
C LEU A 7 7.66 3.72 -11.83
N ASN A 8 6.52 3.96 -11.20
CA ASN A 8 5.34 4.59 -11.81
C ASN A 8 4.96 3.92 -13.15
N GLY A 9 5.06 2.59 -13.20
CA GLY A 9 4.77 1.77 -14.40
C GLY A 9 5.90 1.67 -15.42
N ALA A 10 6.97 2.47 -15.31
CA ALA A 10 8.12 2.38 -16.22
C ALA A 10 9.09 1.28 -15.79
N SER A 11 9.49 0.42 -16.72
CA SER A 11 10.40 -0.71 -16.48
C SER A 11 11.84 -0.24 -16.23
N VAL A 12 12.41 -0.63 -15.10
CA VAL A 12 13.82 -0.35 -14.76
C VAL A 12 14.76 -1.18 -15.64
N ALA A 13 14.38 -2.44 -15.94
CA ALA A 13 15.09 -3.24 -16.93
C ALA A 13 15.07 -2.61 -18.33
N GLY A 14 13.93 -2.01 -18.71
CA GLY A 14 13.78 -1.26 -19.96
C GLY A 14 14.69 -0.02 -20.06
N MET A 15 15.09 0.56 -18.92
CA MET A 15 16.07 1.65 -18.82
C MET A 15 17.53 1.13 -18.85
N GLY A 16 17.74 -0.18 -18.99
CA GLY A 16 19.05 -0.80 -19.13
C GLY A 16 19.67 -1.31 -17.83
N TRP A 17 18.96 -1.24 -16.70
CA TRP A 17 19.43 -1.69 -15.40
C TRP A 17 19.07 -3.16 -15.14
N LEU A 18 20.06 -3.96 -14.78
CA LEU A 18 19.88 -5.36 -14.41
C LEU A 18 19.67 -5.46 -12.91
N ARG A 19 18.56 -6.06 -12.50
CA ARG A 19 18.27 -6.31 -11.08
C ARG A 19 19.26 -7.32 -10.49
N GLU A 20 19.88 -6.96 -9.37
CA GLU A 20 20.72 -7.86 -8.56
C GLU A 20 19.96 -8.38 -7.35
N THR A 21 19.49 -7.46 -6.49
CA THR A 21 18.90 -7.82 -5.20
C THR A 21 17.64 -6.99 -4.96
N ILE A 22 16.64 -7.62 -4.34
CA ILE A 22 15.45 -6.94 -3.82
C ILE A 22 15.33 -7.25 -2.34
N SER A 23 15.20 -6.19 -1.55
CA SER A 23 14.83 -6.25 -0.14
C SER A 23 13.52 -5.50 0.06
N PHE A 24 12.42 -6.23 0.21
CA PHE A 24 11.11 -5.73 0.62
C PHE A 24 10.68 -6.42 1.93
N PRO A 25 11.22 -6.00 3.09
CA PRO A 25 10.81 -6.56 4.36
C PRO A 25 9.36 -6.20 4.71
N VAL A 26 8.75 -7.04 5.56
CA VAL A 26 7.47 -6.73 6.22
C VAL A 26 7.71 -5.56 7.18
N PRO A 27 6.83 -4.55 7.25
CA PRO A 27 7.00 -3.43 8.17
C PRO A 27 6.99 -3.90 9.62
N GLN A 28 7.75 -3.21 10.47
CA GLN A 28 7.78 -3.50 11.90
C GLN A 28 6.50 -3.00 12.55
N SER A 29 5.98 -3.75 13.53
CA SER A 29 4.87 -3.26 14.35
C SER A 29 5.34 -2.10 15.23
N GLN A 30 4.49 -1.09 15.39
CA GLN A 30 4.69 -0.06 16.39
C GLN A 30 4.46 -0.68 17.77
N THR A 31 5.53 -0.81 18.54
CA THR A 31 5.47 -1.47 19.85
C THR A 31 5.97 -0.55 20.94
N ASN A 32 5.25 -0.55 22.07
CA ASN A 32 5.74 0.03 23.32
C ASN A 32 5.62 -1.05 24.41
N THR A 33 6.75 -1.41 25.01
CA THR A 33 6.84 -2.52 25.97
C THR A 33 7.41 -2.01 27.28
N ILE A 34 6.69 -2.23 28.39
CA ILE A 34 7.13 -1.87 29.74
C ILE A 34 7.46 -3.14 30.52
N VAL A 35 8.72 -3.25 30.96
CA VAL A 35 9.16 -4.30 31.87
C VAL A 35 8.99 -3.79 33.30
N VAL A 36 8.17 -4.49 34.10
CA VAL A 36 7.92 -4.12 35.50
C VAL A 36 8.63 -5.12 36.40
N PRO A 37 9.52 -4.68 37.31
CA PRO A 37 10.13 -5.55 38.31
C PRO A 37 9.08 -6.34 39.11
N GLY A 38 9.30 -7.64 39.28
CA GLY A 38 8.35 -8.55 39.96
C GLY A 38 7.27 -9.14 39.06
N ARG A 39 7.21 -8.80 37.77
CA ARG A 39 6.38 -9.49 36.78
C ARG A 39 7.22 -10.43 35.91
N ASN A 40 6.65 -11.60 35.62
CA ASN A 40 7.28 -12.59 34.73
C ASN A 40 7.03 -12.30 33.23
N SER A 41 6.23 -11.29 32.90
CA SER A 41 5.93 -10.93 31.51
C SER A 41 5.77 -9.43 31.37
N PRO A 42 6.33 -8.84 30.30
CA PRO A 42 6.25 -7.42 30.06
C PRO A 42 4.83 -7.01 29.65
N ILE A 43 4.48 -5.76 29.92
CA ILE A 43 3.23 -5.14 29.44
C ILE A 43 3.48 -4.63 28.03
N ARG A 44 2.62 -4.99 27.08
CA ARG A 44 2.74 -4.62 25.66
C ARG A 44 1.58 -3.71 25.27
N TYR A 45 1.89 -2.50 24.81
CA TYR A 45 0.93 -1.52 24.28
C TYR A 45 0.91 -1.53 22.74
N THR A 46 1.11 -2.70 22.13
CA THR A 46 1.16 -2.87 20.67
C THR A 46 -0.20 -2.73 20.00
N GLU A 47 -1.26 -2.97 20.77
CA GLU A 47 -2.63 -2.89 20.32
C GLU A 47 -3.30 -1.67 20.94
N ALA A 48 -3.58 -0.65 20.12
CA ALA A 48 -4.47 0.44 20.49
C ALA A 48 -5.81 0.16 19.82
N LEU A 49 -6.91 0.22 20.59
CA LEU A 49 -8.28 -0.05 20.08
C LEU A 49 -8.41 -1.42 19.37
N GLY A 50 -7.66 -2.42 19.83
CA GLY A 50 -7.69 -3.78 19.29
C GLY A 50 -6.93 -3.98 17.96
N ARG A 51 -6.06 -3.03 17.57
CA ARG A 51 -5.33 -3.10 16.30
C ARG A 51 -3.85 -2.81 16.47
N VAL A 52 -3.04 -3.50 15.67
CA VAL A 52 -1.60 -3.26 15.55
C VAL A 52 -1.36 -2.22 14.47
N SER A 53 -0.65 -1.15 14.83
CA SER A 53 -0.14 -0.17 13.86
C SER A 53 1.26 -0.58 13.41
N TYR A 54 1.66 -0.16 12.22
CA TYR A 54 2.94 -0.50 11.62
C TYR A 54 3.79 0.76 11.40
N GLN A 55 5.09 0.62 11.51
CA GLN A 55 6.03 1.67 11.15
C GLN A 55 6.06 1.84 9.62
N PRO A 56 6.51 2.99 9.10
CA PRO A 56 6.88 3.11 7.70
C PRO A 56 7.78 1.94 7.28
N ARG A 57 7.57 1.45 6.07
CA ARG A 57 8.37 0.38 5.50
C ARG A 57 9.66 0.98 4.94
N SER A 58 10.77 0.30 5.19
CA SER A 58 11.99 0.52 4.43
C SER A 58 12.17 -0.58 3.39
N PHE A 59 12.63 -0.23 2.20
CA PHE A 59 13.00 -1.19 1.16
C PHE A 59 14.24 -0.73 0.41
N SER A 60 14.96 -1.68 -0.18
CA SER A 60 16.18 -1.42 -0.95
C SER A 60 16.27 -2.33 -2.16
N LEU A 61 16.56 -1.73 -3.31
CA LEU A 61 16.60 -2.37 -4.62
C LEU A 61 17.96 -2.08 -5.24
N THR A 62 18.72 -3.14 -5.51
CA THR A 62 20.06 -3.04 -6.08
C THR A 62 20.04 -3.49 -7.52
N PHE A 63 20.60 -2.67 -8.39
CA PHE A 63 20.73 -2.91 -9.81
C PHE A 63 22.17 -2.69 -10.26
N SER A 64 22.54 -3.30 -11.37
CA SER A 64 23.81 -3.08 -12.03
C SER A 64 23.68 -2.94 -13.53
N MET A 65 24.71 -2.37 -14.14
CA MET A 65 24.90 -2.37 -15.58
C MET A 65 26.37 -2.62 -15.90
N LEU A 66 26.61 -3.23 -17.06
CA LEU A 66 27.94 -3.36 -17.63
C LEU A 66 28.06 -2.44 -18.83
N GLY A 67 29.15 -1.67 -18.91
CA GLY A 67 29.40 -0.79 -20.05
C GLY A 67 30.33 0.36 -19.74
N THR A 68 30.33 1.34 -20.65
CA THR A 68 31.18 2.53 -20.55
C THR A 68 30.68 3.51 -19.50
N ARG A 69 31.60 4.27 -18.89
CA ARG A 69 31.27 5.38 -17.97
C ARG A 69 30.23 6.36 -18.53
N THR A 70 30.35 6.74 -19.81
CA THR A 70 29.41 7.68 -20.46
C THR A 70 27.97 7.16 -20.45
N LYS A 71 27.77 5.87 -20.76
CA LYS A 71 26.46 5.23 -20.74
C LYS A 71 25.91 5.15 -19.30
N TYR A 72 26.76 4.81 -18.34
CA TYR A 72 26.40 4.79 -16.92
C TYR A 72 25.91 6.17 -16.45
N ASP A 73 26.64 7.24 -16.77
CA ASP A 73 26.28 8.60 -16.38
C ASP A 73 24.92 9.03 -16.99
N GLN A 74 24.65 8.64 -18.24
CA GLN A 74 23.36 8.89 -18.90
C GLN A 74 22.22 8.14 -18.21
N MET A 75 22.41 6.85 -17.91
CA MET A 75 21.40 6.02 -17.25
C MET A 75 21.10 6.47 -15.82
N ILE A 76 22.14 6.92 -15.08
CA ILE A 76 21.96 7.51 -13.75
C ILE A 76 21.22 8.84 -13.85
N ALA A 77 21.58 9.71 -14.79
CA ALA A 77 20.89 10.98 -14.98
C ALA A 77 19.41 10.78 -15.32
N GLU A 78 19.06 9.78 -16.11
CA GLU A 78 17.67 9.44 -16.43
C GLU A 78 16.87 9.07 -15.17
N ILE A 79 17.40 8.18 -14.33
CA ILE A 79 16.71 7.72 -13.12
C ILE A 79 16.70 8.81 -12.03
N ALA A 80 17.84 9.45 -11.77
CA ALA A 80 17.97 10.44 -10.71
C ALA A 80 17.06 11.65 -10.97
N ASN A 81 17.07 12.22 -12.19
CA ASN A 81 16.24 13.38 -12.49
C ASN A 81 14.74 13.08 -12.43
N ARG A 82 14.35 11.82 -12.68
CA ARG A 82 12.95 11.43 -12.71
C ARG A 82 12.41 10.99 -11.36
N TYR A 83 13.25 10.42 -10.49
CA TYR A 83 12.76 9.70 -9.32
C TYR A 83 13.42 10.09 -8.00
N ALA A 84 14.60 10.72 -8.00
CA ALA A 84 15.28 11.06 -6.75
C ALA A 84 14.46 12.07 -5.95
N GLY A 85 14.20 11.74 -4.68
CA GLY A 85 13.39 12.54 -3.75
C GLY A 85 11.90 12.61 -4.11
N GLN A 86 11.42 11.79 -5.06
CA GLN A 86 10.01 11.78 -5.44
C GLN A 86 9.25 10.64 -4.78
N LEU A 87 7.97 10.89 -4.49
CA LEU A 87 7.02 9.87 -4.06
C LEU A 87 6.62 9.00 -5.26
N VAL A 88 7.01 7.73 -5.25
CA VAL A 88 6.91 6.85 -6.43
C VAL A 88 6.22 5.54 -6.08
N LYS A 89 5.38 5.06 -7.01
CA LYS A 89 4.79 3.73 -6.97
C LYS A 89 5.81 2.71 -7.46
N VAL A 90 6.14 1.74 -6.62
CA VAL A 90 7.07 0.66 -6.92
C VAL A 90 6.32 -0.67 -6.95
N SER A 91 6.33 -1.34 -8.10
CA SER A 91 5.72 -2.67 -8.28
C SER A 91 6.75 -3.67 -8.77
N THR A 92 6.70 -4.88 -8.23
CA THR A 92 7.56 -6.01 -8.63
C THR A 92 6.83 -6.90 -9.63
N SER A 93 7.59 -7.54 -10.52
CA SER A 93 7.02 -8.51 -11.46
C SER A 93 6.43 -9.75 -10.79
N GLU A 94 6.88 -10.08 -9.58
CA GLU A 94 6.45 -11.23 -8.79
C GLU A 94 5.07 -11.02 -8.16
N GLU A 95 4.72 -9.77 -7.86
CA GLU A 95 3.43 -9.38 -7.29
C GLU A 95 2.83 -8.26 -8.15
N PRO A 96 2.41 -8.58 -9.39
CA PRO A 96 2.00 -7.57 -10.36
C PRO A 96 0.70 -6.86 -9.98
N GLU A 97 -0.07 -7.41 -9.04
CA GLU A 97 -1.32 -6.83 -8.54
C GLU A 97 -1.07 -5.81 -7.42
N LEU A 98 0.15 -5.73 -6.88
CA LEU A 98 0.49 -4.91 -5.71
C LEU A 98 1.56 -3.86 -6.04
N TYR A 99 1.50 -2.73 -5.33
CA TYR A 99 2.56 -1.74 -5.34
C TYR A 99 2.79 -1.12 -3.96
N ALA A 100 4.03 -0.74 -3.68
CA ALA A 100 4.40 0.10 -2.55
C ALA A 100 4.47 1.57 -3.01
N ILE A 101 4.27 2.51 -2.09
CA ILE A 101 4.50 3.93 -2.31
C ILE A 101 5.56 4.38 -1.30
N GLY A 102 6.57 5.11 -1.75
CA GLY A 102 7.57 5.71 -0.86
C GLY A 102 8.40 6.76 -1.57
N THR A 103 9.11 7.59 -0.81
CA THR A 103 10.06 8.56 -1.37
C THR A 103 11.34 7.83 -1.72
N LEU A 104 11.80 7.97 -2.98
CA LEU A 104 12.96 7.24 -3.46
C LEU A 104 14.25 8.03 -3.24
N GLU A 105 15.18 7.42 -2.52
CA GLU A 105 16.57 7.82 -2.43
C GLU A 105 17.42 6.97 -3.36
N ILE A 106 18.29 7.63 -4.13
CA ILE A 106 19.10 6.99 -5.16
C ILE A 106 20.57 7.17 -4.83
N THR A 107 21.28 6.07 -4.69
CA THR A 107 22.74 6.04 -4.59
C THR A 107 23.32 5.26 -5.76
N SER A 108 24.54 5.62 -6.17
CA SER A 108 25.15 5.07 -7.37
C SER A 108 26.66 4.98 -7.24
N GLU A 109 27.24 3.92 -7.77
CA GLU A 109 28.68 3.67 -7.77
C GLU A 109 29.11 3.10 -9.12
N TYR A 110 30.32 3.41 -9.58
CA TYR A 110 30.87 2.84 -10.80
C TYR A 110 32.32 2.44 -10.58
N ASP A 111 32.63 1.18 -10.83
CA ASP A 111 33.99 0.66 -10.81
C ASP A 111 34.59 0.76 -12.23
N PRO A 112 35.59 1.65 -12.45
CA PRO A 112 36.22 1.80 -13.76
C PRO A 112 37.03 0.60 -14.22
N ILE A 113 37.51 -0.24 -13.30
CA ILE A 113 38.37 -1.39 -13.62
C ILE A 113 37.52 -2.52 -14.18
N SER A 114 36.40 -2.84 -13.52
CA SER A 114 35.48 -3.88 -14.00
C SER A 114 34.47 -3.38 -15.04
N GLY A 115 34.29 -2.06 -15.17
CA GLY A 115 33.25 -1.47 -16.02
C GLY A 115 31.84 -1.71 -15.48
N LYS A 116 31.72 -1.99 -14.18
CA LYS A 116 30.45 -2.26 -13.49
C LYS A 116 29.91 -0.99 -12.86
N GLY A 117 28.72 -0.58 -13.30
CA GLY A 117 27.89 0.41 -12.61
C GLY A 117 26.92 -0.26 -11.66
N GLN A 118 26.69 0.34 -10.51
CA GLN A 118 25.69 -0.02 -9.52
C GLN A 118 24.76 1.15 -9.24
N LEU A 119 23.48 0.81 -9.05
CA LEU A 119 22.42 1.72 -8.67
C LEU A 119 21.67 1.08 -7.51
N VAL A 120 21.48 1.82 -6.43
CA VAL A 120 20.61 1.43 -5.33
C VAL A 120 19.48 2.43 -5.24
N ILE A 121 18.26 1.92 -5.32
CA ILE A 121 17.04 2.67 -5.07
C ILE A 121 16.50 2.21 -3.72
N ALA A 122 16.38 3.12 -2.77
CA ALA A 122 15.89 2.83 -1.44
C ALA A 122 14.76 3.78 -1.08
N SER A 123 13.96 3.38 -0.10
CA SER A 123 13.01 4.25 0.58
C SER A 123 12.98 3.83 2.04
N GLU A 124 13.00 4.80 2.95
CA GLU A 124 12.90 4.59 4.40
C GLU A 124 11.54 4.99 4.96
N ASP A 125 10.76 5.73 4.18
CA ASP A 125 9.49 6.35 4.54
C ASP A 125 8.31 5.77 3.77
N ALA A 126 8.47 4.60 3.15
CA ALA A 126 7.40 4.00 2.37
C ALA A 126 6.20 3.65 3.25
N ASP A 127 5.01 3.68 2.65
CA ASP A 127 3.79 3.28 3.34
C ASP A 127 3.91 1.84 3.87
N SER A 128 3.37 1.62 5.08
CA SER A 128 3.44 0.30 5.71
C SER A 128 2.79 -0.78 4.87
N TYR A 129 1.68 -0.45 4.20
CA TYR A 129 0.92 -1.37 3.35
C TYR A 129 1.36 -1.28 1.89
N ARG A 130 1.25 -2.42 1.20
CA ARG A 130 1.23 -2.49 -0.26
C ARG A 130 -0.22 -2.45 -0.71
N TYR A 131 -0.47 -1.73 -1.79
CA TYR A 131 -1.81 -1.46 -2.29
C TYR A 131 -2.10 -2.31 -3.52
N HIS A 132 -3.34 -2.76 -3.66
CA HIS A 132 -3.83 -3.32 -4.92
C HIS A 132 -3.85 -2.25 -6.01
N ILE A 133 -3.44 -2.61 -7.22
CA ILE A 133 -3.46 -1.73 -8.38
C ILE A 133 -4.90 -1.31 -8.70
N ASP A 134 -5.78 -2.28 -8.77
CA ASP A 134 -7.19 -2.10 -9.08
C ASP A 134 -7.99 -1.79 -7.81
N GLU A 135 -9.05 -0.99 -7.97
CA GLU A 135 -9.98 -0.71 -6.89
C GLU A 135 -11.09 -1.77 -6.85
N THR A 136 -11.44 -2.16 -5.64
CA THR A 136 -12.57 -3.04 -5.40
C THR A 136 -13.85 -2.22 -5.42
N VAL A 137 -14.80 -2.65 -6.26
CA VAL A 137 -16.10 -2.02 -6.44
C VAL A 137 -17.20 -3.04 -6.17
N VAL A 138 -17.99 -2.80 -5.13
CA VAL A 138 -19.10 -3.66 -4.73
C VAL A 138 -20.38 -2.82 -4.71
N ASN A 139 -21.48 -3.32 -5.25
CA ASN A 139 -22.74 -2.59 -5.26
C ASN A 139 -23.94 -3.47 -4.93
N LEU A 140 -25.00 -2.83 -4.45
CA LEU A 140 -26.31 -3.43 -4.24
C LEU A 140 -27.39 -2.49 -4.79
N THR A 141 -28.33 -3.05 -5.55
CA THR A 141 -29.52 -2.32 -5.98
C THR A 141 -30.72 -2.72 -5.12
N GLY A 142 -31.44 -1.71 -4.61
CA GLY A 142 -32.55 -1.91 -3.69
C GLY A 142 -32.10 -2.07 -2.24
N SER A 143 -32.84 -2.87 -1.49
CA SER A 143 -32.62 -3.10 -0.06
C SER A 143 -32.11 -4.51 0.20
N GLY A 144 -31.22 -4.68 1.17
CA GLY A 144 -30.68 -5.98 1.55
C GLY A 144 -29.42 -5.86 2.40
N THR A 145 -28.83 -7.00 2.69
CA THR A 145 -27.53 -7.08 3.38
C THR A 145 -26.44 -7.38 2.37
N LEU A 146 -25.45 -6.51 2.30
CA LEU A 146 -24.28 -6.66 1.46
C LEU A 146 -23.08 -7.09 2.31
N ILE A 147 -22.36 -8.09 1.80
CA ILE A 147 -21.08 -8.52 2.34
C ILE A 147 -19.97 -7.90 1.49
N ILE A 148 -19.05 -7.21 2.15
CA ILE A 148 -17.87 -6.59 1.55
C ILE A 148 -16.65 -7.28 2.15
N GLU A 149 -15.96 -8.06 1.34
CA GLU A 149 -14.66 -8.62 1.70
C GLU A 149 -13.61 -7.52 1.47
N ASN A 150 -12.75 -7.33 2.45
CA ASN A 150 -11.60 -6.44 2.36
C ASN A 150 -10.36 -7.25 2.76
N ASP A 151 -9.21 -6.96 2.17
CA ASP A 151 -7.95 -7.65 2.40
C ASP A 151 -7.42 -7.46 3.85
N PHE A 152 -6.25 -6.84 4.05
CA PHE A 152 -5.69 -6.68 5.40
C PHE A 152 -5.69 -5.22 5.87
N MET A 153 -5.45 -4.27 4.96
CA MET A 153 -5.41 -2.85 5.27
C MET A 153 -6.81 -2.33 5.61
N PRO A 154 -7.02 -1.73 6.79
CA PRO A 154 -8.26 -1.02 7.09
C PRO A 154 -8.47 0.14 6.11
N VAL A 155 -9.69 0.27 5.58
CA VAL A 155 -9.98 1.28 4.54
C VAL A 155 -11.39 1.85 4.67
N VAL A 156 -11.50 3.17 4.51
CA VAL A 156 -12.79 3.86 4.41
C VAL A 156 -13.17 3.94 2.93
N PRO A 157 -14.25 3.27 2.48
CA PRO A 157 -14.67 3.31 1.10
C PRO A 157 -15.40 4.62 0.78
N VAL A 158 -15.36 4.97 -0.50
CA VAL A 158 -16.23 5.99 -1.08
C VAL A 158 -17.56 5.34 -1.43
N ILE A 159 -18.64 5.87 -0.90
CA ILE A 159 -20.00 5.36 -1.07
C ILE A 159 -20.73 6.26 -2.05
N THR A 160 -21.32 5.70 -3.11
CA THR A 160 -22.16 6.44 -4.06
C THR A 160 -23.55 5.85 -4.08
N THR A 161 -24.58 6.67 -3.86
CA THR A 161 -25.99 6.29 -3.83
C THR A 161 -26.76 7.03 -4.93
N THR A 162 -27.65 6.34 -5.64
CA THR A 162 -28.49 6.97 -6.69
C THR A 162 -29.84 7.50 -6.19
N ALA A 163 -30.23 7.11 -4.97
CA ALA A 163 -31.43 7.58 -4.29
C ALA A 163 -31.18 7.67 -2.78
N GLU A 164 -32.13 8.24 -2.05
CA GLU A 164 -32.08 8.23 -0.58
C GLU A 164 -31.97 6.80 -0.06
N THR A 165 -30.96 6.57 0.78
CA THR A 165 -30.56 5.24 1.24
C THR A 165 -30.19 5.30 2.71
N ALA A 166 -30.78 4.42 3.52
CA ALA A 166 -30.37 4.20 4.89
C ALA A 166 -29.38 3.02 4.99
N LEU A 167 -28.24 3.26 5.60
CA LEU A 167 -27.19 2.28 5.90
C LEU A 167 -27.19 1.94 7.39
N SER A 168 -26.95 0.68 7.71
CA SER A 168 -26.72 0.19 9.07
C SER A 168 -25.60 -0.84 9.05
N TRP A 169 -24.62 -0.68 9.92
CA TRP A 169 -23.49 -1.61 10.05
C TRP A 169 -23.00 -1.67 11.50
N SER A 170 -22.14 -2.63 11.79
CA SER A 170 -21.57 -2.79 13.12
C SER A 170 -20.05 -2.93 13.03
N ILE A 171 -19.34 -2.34 14.00
CA ILE A 171 -17.89 -2.46 14.18
C ILE A 171 -17.67 -2.82 15.64
N GLY A 172 -17.11 -4.01 15.90
CA GLY A 172 -17.03 -4.53 17.27
C GLY A 172 -18.42 -4.67 17.90
N SER A 173 -18.63 -4.03 19.05
CA SER A 173 -19.93 -3.96 19.74
C SER A 173 -20.83 -2.82 19.27
N ASP A 174 -20.29 -1.87 18.52
CA ASP A 174 -21.00 -0.64 18.17
C ASP A 174 -21.82 -0.82 16.90
N THR A 175 -23.01 -0.23 16.88
CA THR A 175 -23.89 -0.24 15.71
C THR A 175 -24.18 1.17 15.26
N PHE A 176 -23.94 1.43 13.98
CA PHE A 176 -24.11 2.72 13.35
C PHE A 176 -25.28 2.70 12.38
N ARG A 177 -25.96 3.84 12.26
CA ARG A 177 -27.04 4.06 11.30
C ARG A 177 -26.89 5.43 10.67
N LYS A 178 -26.97 5.52 9.35
CA LYS A 178 -26.90 6.77 8.59
C LYS A 178 -27.88 6.77 7.44
N SER A 179 -28.51 7.90 7.18
CA SER A 179 -29.29 8.13 5.96
C SER A 179 -28.48 9.04 5.04
N LEU A 180 -28.31 8.60 3.79
CA LEU A 180 -27.56 9.31 2.75
C LEU A 180 -28.54 9.72 1.66
N SER A 181 -28.49 10.97 1.22
CA SER A 181 -29.18 11.36 -0.02
C SER A 181 -28.39 10.86 -1.24
N ALA A 182 -28.98 10.96 -2.44
CA ALA A 182 -28.28 10.62 -3.66
C ALA A 182 -27.01 11.47 -3.83
N GLY A 183 -25.88 10.84 -4.12
CA GLY A 183 -24.59 11.50 -4.23
C GLY A 183 -23.43 10.60 -3.80
N THR A 184 -22.28 11.22 -3.58
CA THR A 184 -21.05 10.56 -3.13
C THR A 184 -20.71 10.98 -1.71
N TRP A 185 -20.37 10.01 -0.87
CA TRP A 185 -20.19 10.16 0.56
C TRP A 185 -18.94 9.41 1.03
N THR A 186 -18.28 9.98 2.03
CA THR A 186 -17.23 9.32 2.79
C THR A 186 -17.63 9.38 4.26
N LEU A 187 -17.70 8.22 4.91
CA LEU A 187 -18.08 8.10 6.31
C LEU A 187 -16.89 7.56 7.09
N PRO A 188 -16.13 8.41 7.82
CA PRO A 188 -14.96 7.96 8.59
C PRO A 188 -15.26 6.81 9.56
N GLU A 189 -16.48 6.75 10.09
CA GLU A 189 -16.98 5.68 10.95
C GLU A 189 -17.34 4.36 10.21
N PHE A 190 -17.35 4.35 8.87
CA PHE A 190 -17.55 3.16 8.03
C PHE A 190 -16.20 2.67 7.50
N GLU A 191 -15.37 2.15 8.39
CA GLU A 191 -14.06 1.62 8.04
C GLU A 191 -14.10 0.09 7.91
N LEU A 192 -13.81 -0.40 6.72
CA LEU A 192 -13.73 -1.82 6.43
C LEU A 192 -12.53 -2.43 7.15
N GLN A 193 -12.77 -3.47 7.94
CA GLN A 193 -11.74 -4.27 8.61
C GLN A 193 -11.26 -5.40 7.71
N ALA A 194 -10.16 -6.05 8.08
CA ALA A 194 -9.68 -7.22 7.37
C ALA A 194 -10.74 -8.35 7.35
N GLY A 195 -10.93 -8.96 6.19
CA GLY A 195 -11.93 -9.99 5.94
C GLY A 195 -13.34 -9.43 5.75
N ARG A 196 -14.31 -10.10 6.38
CA ARG A 196 -15.73 -9.93 6.08
C ARG A 196 -16.35 -8.74 6.82
N ASN A 197 -16.86 -7.76 6.07
CA ASN A 197 -17.63 -6.63 6.57
C ASN A 197 -19.08 -6.73 6.11
N THR A 198 -20.04 -6.41 6.98
CA THR A 198 -21.47 -6.53 6.66
C THR A 198 -22.16 -5.18 6.81
N VAL A 199 -22.91 -4.77 5.78
CA VAL A 199 -23.73 -3.56 5.78
C VAL A 199 -25.15 -3.88 5.32
N THR A 200 -26.13 -3.40 6.07
CA THR A 200 -27.54 -3.45 5.70
C THR A 200 -27.91 -2.14 5.02
N ILE A 201 -28.52 -2.25 3.85
CA ILE A 201 -28.88 -1.16 2.96
C ILE A 201 -30.40 -1.16 2.83
N LYS A 202 -31.03 -0.01 3.02
CA LYS A 202 -32.47 0.20 2.81
C LYS A 202 -32.68 1.39 1.89
N GLY A 203 -33.18 1.12 0.69
CA GLY A 203 -33.42 2.10 -0.35
C GLY A 203 -33.95 1.43 -1.62
N THR A 204 -34.31 2.26 -2.60
CA THR A 204 -34.77 1.82 -3.93
C THR A 204 -33.71 2.01 -5.01
N GLY A 205 -32.68 2.81 -4.74
CA GLY A 205 -31.57 3.08 -5.65
C GLY A 205 -30.45 2.03 -5.58
N THR A 206 -29.36 2.34 -6.25
CA THR A 206 -28.12 1.55 -6.23
C THR A 206 -27.12 2.23 -5.29
N THR A 207 -26.56 1.43 -4.38
CA THR A 207 -25.46 1.85 -3.50
C THR A 207 -24.19 1.15 -3.94
N THR A 208 -23.14 1.91 -4.22
CA THR A 208 -21.83 1.42 -4.66
C THR A 208 -20.76 1.81 -3.66
N PHE A 209 -19.93 0.86 -3.26
CA PHE A 209 -18.76 1.04 -2.41
C PHE A 209 -17.53 0.86 -3.29
N ARG A 210 -16.61 1.84 -3.24
CA ARG A 210 -15.35 1.84 -3.97
C ARG A 210 -14.20 2.08 -3.01
N PHE A 211 -13.22 1.18 -3.00
CA PHE A 211 -12.06 1.28 -2.12
C PHE A 211 -10.84 0.60 -2.74
N ARG A 212 -9.67 0.96 -2.23
CA ARG A 212 -8.42 0.31 -2.58
C ARG A 212 -7.98 -0.57 -1.43
N GLU A 213 -7.89 -1.86 -1.70
CA GLU A 213 -7.40 -2.83 -0.73
C GLU A 213 -5.89 -2.73 -0.57
N GLY A 214 -5.39 -3.25 0.54
CA GLY A 214 -3.96 -3.36 0.77
C GLY A 214 -3.61 -4.48 1.73
N ARG A 215 -2.32 -4.86 1.73
CA ARG A 215 -1.76 -5.86 2.65
C ARG A 215 -0.32 -5.55 3.00
N LEU A 216 0.17 -6.17 4.08
CA LEU A 216 1.59 -6.12 4.45
C LEU A 216 2.43 -6.86 3.43
#